data_AF-A0A2D6XRD6-F1
#
_entry.id   AF-A0A2D6XRD6-F1
#
_cell.length_a   1.000
_cell.length_b   1.000
_cell.length_c   1.000
_cell.angle_alpha   90.00
_cell.angle_beta   90.00
_cell.angle_gamma   90.00
#
_symmetry.space_group_name_H-M   'P 1'
#
loop_
_entity.id
_entity.type
_entity.pdbx_description
1 polymer ?
#
loop_
_entity_poly.entity_id
_entity_poly.type
_entity_poly.pdbx_seq_one_letter_code
_entity_poly.pdbx_strand_id
1 'polypeptide(L)'
;MKKLFGNNKFIKLTFKIVILSLFLCSKTIGAIKPERIIPIYYNEPTKRIYILGTLEDEKDHLFFSRYVNDGAKSVFVNFSGGYGGPQIAPIIIKKKLPVFAGRFCFSTCAVISLSSPTLYASKKTIFLIHDSRAQPGYTIQDSKFSQKTLDKFLINAGANEKFMKKLKIERDKDISRFKTDWVIHLTCNDAKKYFTKNEIFCDTVNTPEGVKFILENNPNIKNVYCSNDDKKQIIEVLFSPSCPKGYQTIKKTQFNELKKNYNLIEEDQPGLSYVYDYGKLDTLIHELGKLGEAGIDFNFDEISKKHGFKSFKDAVKEYKKRFDYKISVKDAIDYFEKVDLSIEINYSQNNLDRLYKNLINNKIVKRRSKYFKTKPTEHYPYKALSACINLRKVLAKLTIDPKSKSPRVYVWGMAEGKTKQSIIDGAIMDNQLWRIRAKAPSCDYIVFDVNDQNNLTEDYINEYIKYNF
;
A
#
# COMPACT_ATOMS: atom_id res chain seq x y z
N MET A 1 68.30 38.56 3.67
CA MET A 1 68.20 37.30 2.87
C MET A 1 67.25 36.32 3.56
N LYS A 2 66.63 35.42 2.78
CA LYS A 2 66.25 34.03 3.05
C LYS A 2 66.22 33.48 4.51
N LYS A 3 65.06 32.92 4.89
CA LYS A 3 64.82 31.59 5.54
C LYS A 3 65.34 31.34 6.98
N LEU A 4 64.77 30.45 7.80
CA LEU A 4 63.61 29.52 7.70
C LEU A 4 62.58 29.84 8.80
N PHE A 5 61.25 29.77 8.59
CA PHE A 5 60.41 28.56 8.55
C PHE A 5 60.56 27.60 9.75
N GLY A 6 59.60 27.58 10.69
CA GLY A 6 59.54 26.46 11.66
C GLY A 6 58.64 26.55 12.89
N ASN A 7 57.30 26.72 12.79
CA ASN A 7 56.37 26.03 13.73
C ASN A 7 54.86 26.00 13.37
N ASN A 8 54.50 25.85 12.09
CA ASN A 8 53.08 25.78 11.66
C ASN A 8 52.40 24.40 11.91
N LYS A 9 52.91 23.61 12.88
CA LYS A 9 52.39 22.27 13.26
C LYS A 9 51.57 22.30 14.56
N PHE A 10 51.99 23.06 15.58
CA PHE A 10 51.37 22.99 16.92
C PHE A 10 49.93 23.53 16.94
N ILE A 11 49.71 24.73 16.41
CA ILE A 11 48.38 25.38 16.38
C ILE A 11 47.36 24.51 15.60
N LYS A 12 47.79 23.84 14.52
CA LYS A 12 46.95 22.90 13.76
C LYS A 12 46.65 21.58 14.49
N LEU A 13 47.34 21.27 15.58
CA LEU A 13 47.07 20.09 16.40
C LEU A 13 46.02 20.41 17.48
N THR A 14 46.20 21.51 18.24
CA THR A 14 45.22 21.94 19.25
C THR A 14 43.86 22.26 18.63
N PHE A 15 43.82 22.98 17.50
CA PHE A 15 42.55 23.29 16.82
C PHE A 15 41.86 22.03 16.25
N LYS A 16 42.64 20.99 15.88
CA LYS A 16 42.07 19.69 15.50
C LYS A 16 41.49 18.95 16.69
N ILE A 17 42.16 18.94 17.85
CA ILE A 17 41.70 18.21 19.04
C ILE A 17 40.39 18.80 19.57
N VAL A 18 40.26 20.13 19.66
CA VAL A 18 39.02 20.80 20.10
C VAL A 18 37.86 20.56 19.15
N ILE A 19 38.11 20.56 17.83
CA ILE A 19 37.07 20.20 16.85
C ILE A 19 36.72 18.70 16.95
N LEU A 20 37.69 17.82 17.25
CA LEU A 20 37.44 16.38 17.38
C LEU A 20 36.57 16.04 18.60
N SER A 21 36.78 16.69 19.75
CA SER A 21 35.92 16.49 20.94
C SER A 21 34.50 17.01 20.72
N LEU A 22 34.32 18.15 20.03
CA LEU A 22 33.01 18.64 19.60
C LEU A 22 32.30 17.69 18.59
N PHE A 23 33.06 17.02 17.73
CA PHE A 23 32.51 16.00 16.80
C PHE A 23 32.30 14.61 17.41
N LEU A 24 32.84 14.34 18.61
CA LEU A 24 32.61 13.10 19.35
C LEU A 24 31.40 13.19 20.29
N CYS A 25 31.07 14.37 20.83
CA CYS A 25 29.88 14.57 21.65
C CYS A 25 28.57 14.75 20.85
N SER A 26 28.62 14.70 19.51
CA SER A 26 27.48 14.99 18.61
C SER A 26 27.07 13.81 17.71
N LYS A 27 27.64 12.62 17.90
CA LYS A 27 27.35 11.42 17.08
C LYS A 27 26.41 10.39 17.72
N THR A 28 25.47 10.87 18.53
CA THR A 28 24.17 10.20 18.74
C THR A 28 23.04 10.95 18.04
N ILE A 29 23.27 11.39 16.80
CA ILE A 29 22.19 11.48 15.80
C ILE A 29 21.73 10.04 15.56
N GLY A 30 20.84 9.56 16.44
CA GLY A 30 20.12 8.31 16.22
C GLY A 30 19.44 8.39 14.86
N ALA A 31 19.42 7.28 14.13
CA ALA A 31 18.73 7.23 12.85
C ALA A 31 17.30 7.72 13.06
N ILE A 32 16.94 8.86 12.43
CA ILE A 32 15.58 9.38 12.47
C ILE A 32 14.73 8.30 11.82
N LYS A 33 14.03 7.50 12.65
CA LYS A 33 12.99 6.60 12.16
C LYS A 33 12.05 7.48 11.34
N PRO A 34 11.69 7.08 10.10
CA PRO A 34 10.71 7.83 9.35
C PRO A 34 9.47 8.00 10.23
N GLU A 35 8.91 9.22 10.29
CA GLU A 35 7.80 9.52 11.20
C GLU A 35 6.74 8.44 11.05
N ARG A 36 6.46 7.75 12.16
CA ARG A 36 5.53 6.63 12.19
C ARG A 36 4.17 7.17 11.77
N ILE A 37 3.72 6.75 10.59
CA ILE A 37 2.36 6.98 10.12
C ILE A 37 1.45 6.34 11.17
N ILE A 38 0.76 7.17 11.96
CA ILE A 38 -0.14 6.68 13.01
C ILE A 38 -1.33 6.05 12.27
N PRO A 39 -1.57 4.73 12.37
CA PRO A 39 -2.58 4.05 11.58
C PRO A 39 -4.02 4.34 12.05
N ILE A 40 -4.16 5.03 13.19
CA ILE A 40 -5.40 5.40 13.86
C ILE A 40 -5.51 6.93 13.92
N TYR A 41 -6.54 7.49 13.27
CA TYR A 41 -6.85 8.92 13.27
C TYR A 41 -8.17 9.19 13.99
N TYR A 42 -8.39 10.44 14.41
CA TYR A 42 -9.64 10.87 15.02
C TYR A 42 -10.18 12.14 14.36
N ASN A 43 -11.40 12.06 13.83
CA ASN A 43 -12.14 13.18 13.30
C ASN A 43 -13.05 13.72 14.41
N GLU A 44 -12.61 14.79 15.05
CA GLU A 44 -13.31 15.42 16.18
C GLU A 44 -14.73 15.91 15.82
N PRO A 45 -14.98 16.60 14.67
CA PRO A 45 -16.33 17.04 14.30
C PRO A 45 -17.36 15.92 14.16
N THR A 46 -16.98 14.76 13.59
CA THR A 46 -17.87 13.59 13.46
C THR A 46 -17.78 12.62 14.64
N LYS A 47 -16.92 12.92 15.64
CA LYS A 47 -16.56 12.03 16.75
C LYS A 47 -16.25 10.60 16.27
N ARG A 48 -15.48 10.46 15.18
CA ARG A 48 -15.20 9.17 14.53
C ARG A 48 -13.71 8.85 14.51
N ILE A 49 -13.38 7.63 14.94
CA ILE A 49 -12.03 7.05 14.81
C ILE A 49 -11.91 6.38 13.44
N TYR A 50 -10.77 6.51 12.77
CA TYR A 50 -10.46 5.86 11.49
C TYR A 50 -9.22 4.98 11.64
N ILE A 51 -9.33 3.68 11.37
CA ILE A 51 -8.20 2.75 11.31
C ILE A 51 -7.98 2.35 9.85
N LEU A 52 -6.91 2.86 9.26
CA LEU A 52 -6.67 2.83 7.81
C LEU A 52 -5.32 2.19 7.42
N GLY A 53 -4.37 2.15 8.36
CA GLY A 53 -3.08 1.48 8.18
C GLY A 53 -2.98 0.14 8.93
N THR A 54 -1.93 -0.61 8.64
CA THR A 54 -1.50 -1.75 9.47
C THR A 54 -1.22 -1.28 10.89
N LEU A 55 -1.65 -2.04 11.90
CA LEU A 55 -1.31 -1.77 13.30
C LEU A 55 0.04 -2.41 13.63
N GLU A 56 1.15 -1.65 13.53
CA GLU A 56 2.50 -2.23 13.45
C GLU A 56 3.27 -2.26 14.79
N ASP A 57 2.91 -1.43 15.77
CA ASP A 57 3.54 -1.47 17.10
C ASP A 57 2.49 -1.48 18.22
N GLU A 58 2.83 -2.18 19.30
CA GLU A 58 1.93 -2.53 20.39
C GLU A 58 1.19 -1.34 21.01
N LYS A 59 1.70 -0.12 20.88
CA LYS A 59 1.13 1.11 21.45
C LYS A 59 0.02 1.75 20.60
N ASP A 60 -0.25 1.27 19.38
CA ASP A 60 -1.30 1.87 18.52
C ASP A 60 -2.68 1.88 19.20
N HIS A 61 -3.00 0.84 19.98
CA HIS A 61 -4.26 0.76 20.73
C HIS A 61 -4.42 1.86 21.81
N LEU A 62 -3.34 2.53 22.22
CA LEU A 62 -3.40 3.64 23.18
C LEU A 62 -4.00 4.89 22.53
N PHE A 63 -3.73 5.15 21.25
CA PHE A 63 -4.40 6.22 20.49
C PHE A 63 -5.91 5.95 20.38
N PHE A 64 -6.30 4.72 20.04
CA PHE A 64 -7.70 4.31 20.04
C PHE A 64 -8.36 4.53 21.42
N SER A 65 -7.71 4.07 22.48
CA SER A 65 -8.19 4.20 23.87
C SER A 65 -8.37 5.66 24.28
N ARG A 66 -7.42 6.53 23.90
CA ARG A 66 -7.53 7.98 24.09
C ARG A 66 -8.73 8.55 23.34
N TYR A 67 -8.85 8.31 22.04
CA TYR A 67 -9.93 8.91 21.23
C TYR A 67 -11.33 8.47 21.67
N VAL A 68 -11.47 7.27 22.23
CA VAL A 68 -12.71 6.80 22.88
C VAL A 68 -13.02 7.53 24.20
N ASN A 69 -12.00 8.05 24.89
CA ASN A 69 -12.18 8.92 26.05
C ASN A 69 -12.38 10.40 25.65
N ASP A 70 -11.76 10.84 24.54
CA ASP A 70 -11.99 12.16 23.89
C ASP A 70 -13.40 12.25 23.22
N GLY A 71 -14.25 11.23 23.40
CA GLY A 71 -15.68 11.26 23.08
C GLY A 71 -16.10 10.57 21.78
N ALA A 72 -15.29 9.68 21.20
CA ALA A 72 -15.64 9.00 19.96
C ALA A 72 -16.97 8.21 20.06
N LYS A 73 -17.83 8.39 19.05
CA LYS A 73 -19.14 7.76 18.89
C LYS A 73 -19.18 6.64 17.84
N SER A 74 -18.17 6.54 16.97
CA SER A 74 -18.11 5.51 15.91
C SER A 74 -16.68 5.23 15.44
N VAL A 75 -16.47 4.12 14.74
CA VAL A 75 -15.18 3.74 14.14
C VAL A 75 -15.38 3.38 12.66
N PHE A 76 -14.45 3.79 11.79
CA PHE A 76 -14.32 3.30 10.42
C PHE A 76 -13.04 2.47 10.28
N VAL A 77 -13.10 1.35 9.56
CA VAL A 77 -11.98 0.39 9.43
C VAL A 77 -11.84 -0.14 8.00
N ASN A 78 -10.63 -0.10 7.44
CA ASN A 78 -10.33 -0.67 6.11
C ASN A 78 -8.83 -0.96 5.95
N PHE A 79 -8.34 -2.05 6.55
CA PHE A 79 -6.92 -2.39 6.60
C PHE A 79 -6.66 -3.92 6.64
N SER A 80 -5.40 -4.30 6.45
CA SER A 80 -4.96 -5.70 6.22
C SER A 80 -4.57 -6.49 7.48
N GLY A 81 -4.50 -5.86 8.66
CA GLY A 81 -4.18 -6.53 9.92
C GLY A 81 -3.16 -5.80 10.79
N GLY A 82 -2.43 -6.56 11.61
CA GLY A 82 -1.46 -6.06 12.58
C GLY A 82 -1.79 -6.46 14.03
N TYR A 83 -1.09 -5.87 14.98
CA TYR A 83 -1.28 -6.04 16.43
C TYR A 83 -2.47 -5.21 16.95
N GLY A 84 -2.72 -5.19 18.26
CA GLY A 84 -3.73 -4.29 18.86
C GLY A 84 -5.19 -4.76 18.81
N GLY A 85 -5.53 -5.75 17.97
CA GLY A 85 -6.88 -6.33 17.91
C GLY A 85 -7.45 -6.79 19.28
N PRO A 86 -6.69 -7.58 20.06
CA PRO A 86 -7.08 -8.00 21.41
C PRO A 86 -7.35 -6.86 22.41
N GLN A 87 -6.79 -5.67 22.18
CA GLN A 87 -6.94 -4.49 23.02
C GLN A 87 -8.08 -3.57 22.55
N ILE A 88 -8.25 -3.42 21.23
CA ILE A 88 -9.27 -2.55 20.63
C ILE A 88 -10.67 -3.19 20.67
N ALA A 89 -10.79 -4.49 20.39
CA ALA A 89 -12.08 -5.18 20.35
C ALA A 89 -12.86 -5.12 21.68
N PRO A 90 -12.27 -5.36 22.87
CA PRO A 90 -12.97 -5.20 24.15
C PRO A 90 -13.46 -3.78 24.42
N ILE A 91 -12.76 -2.75 23.94
CA ILE A 91 -13.19 -1.36 24.09
C ILE A 91 -14.42 -1.09 23.22
N ILE A 92 -14.42 -1.56 21.98
CA ILE A 92 -15.57 -1.48 21.05
C ILE A 92 -16.81 -2.16 21.65
N ILE A 93 -16.67 -3.38 22.18
CA ILE A 93 -17.75 -4.10 22.87
C ILE A 93 -18.24 -3.29 24.08
N LYS A 94 -17.33 -2.92 25.00
CA LYS A 94 -17.66 -2.25 26.28
C LYS A 94 -18.33 -0.88 26.08
N LYS A 95 -17.95 -0.16 25.03
CA LYS A 95 -18.49 1.18 24.69
C LYS A 95 -19.61 1.13 23.64
N LYS A 96 -19.99 -0.07 23.17
CA LYS A 96 -20.98 -0.32 22.10
C LYS A 96 -20.74 0.54 20.85
N LEU A 97 -19.48 0.66 20.43
CA LEU A 97 -19.12 1.53 19.31
C LEU A 97 -19.52 0.89 17.96
N PRO A 98 -20.39 1.52 17.15
CA PRO A 98 -20.70 1.04 15.81
C PRO A 98 -19.46 1.13 14.91
N VAL A 99 -19.21 0.07 14.15
CA VAL A 99 -18.09 -0.03 13.21
C VAL A 99 -18.60 0.01 11.77
N PHE A 100 -17.96 0.84 10.95
CA PHE A 100 -18.17 0.94 9.51
C PHE A 100 -16.97 0.29 8.80
N ALA A 101 -17.18 -0.88 8.21
CA ALA A 101 -16.14 -1.63 7.51
C ALA A 101 -16.10 -1.26 6.02
N GLY A 102 -14.89 -1.03 5.49
CA GLY A 102 -14.64 -0.75 4.08
C GLY A 102 -14.74 -1.99 3.19
N ARG A 103 -14.00 -2.00 2.07
CA ARG A 103 -14.05 -3.11 1.09
C ARG A 103 -13.30 -4.36 1.58
N PHE A 104 -12.29 -4.19 2.42
CA PHE A 104 -11.53 -5.30 2.99
C PHE A 104 -11.24 -5.06 4.47
N CYS A 105 -11.38 -6.12 5.27
CA CYS A 105 -10.89 -6.17 6.63
C CYS A 105 -10.24 -7.53 6.88
N PHE A 106 -8.91 -7.59 6.93
CA PHE A 106 -8.20 -8.84 7.13
C PHE A 106 -7.59 -8.91 8.54
N SER A 107 -7.45 -10.13 9.07
CA SER A 107 -6.83 -10.42 10.36
C SER A 107 -7.48 -9.59 11.49
N THR A 108 -6.68 -8.84 12.25
CA THR A 108 -7.13 -7.88 13.27
C THR A 108 -8.25 -6.92 12.82
N CYS A 109 -8.32 -6.50 11.55
CA CYS A 109 -9.42 -5.66 11.05
C CYS A 109 -10.77 -6.42 11.07
N ALA A 110 -10.76 -7.72 10.73
CA ALA A 110 -11.95 -8.57 10.86
C ALA A 110 -12.35 -8.76 12.33
N VAL A 111 -11.39 -9.02 13.23
CA VAL A 111 -11.65 -9.16 14.67
C VAL A 111 -12.27 -7.88 15.25
N ILE A 112 -11.72 -6.71 14.91
CA ILE A 112 -12.22 -5.40 15.34
C ILE A 112 -13.63 -5.13 14.79
N SER A 113 -13.89 -5.44 13.52
CA SER A 113 -15.20 -5.24 12.89
C SER A 113 -16.29 -6.13 13.49
N LEU A 114 -16.01 -7.44 13.55
CA LEU A 114 -16.96 -8.46 13.98
C LEU A 114 -17.20 -8.42 15.50
N SER A 115 -16.32 -7.76 16.26
CA SER A 115 -16.54 -7.45 17.68
C SER A 115 -17.48 -6.27 17.93
N SER A 116 -17.90 -5.51 16.90
CA SER A 116 -18.87 -4.43 17.09
C SER A 116 -20.28 -4.98 17.26
N PRO A 117 -21.04 -4.55 18.29
CA PRO A 117 -22.45 -4.87 18.41
C PRO A 117 -23.30 -4.39 17.21
N THR A 118 -22.82 -3.40 16.46
CA THR A 118 -23.52 -2.80 15.30
C THR A 118 -22.52 -2.59 14.16
N LEU A 119 -22.53 -3.50 13.18
CA LEU A 119 -21.55 -3.53 12.09
C LEU A 119 -22.22 -3.14 10.77
N TYR A 120 -21.76 -2.03 10.20
CA TYR A 120 -22.17 -1.54 8.88
C TYR A 120 -21.10 -1.91 7.85
N ALA A 121 -21.50 -2.64 6.81
CA ALA A 121 -20.62 -3.09 5.73
C ALA A 121 -21.36 -3.14 4.38
N SER A 122 -20.63 -3.47 3.31
CA SER A 122 -21.20 -3.76 1.99
C SER A 122 -21.30 -5.27 1.76
N LYS A 123 -22.24 -5.70 0.89
CA LYS A 123 -22.24 -7.06 0.30
C LYS A 123 -20.89 -7.45 -0.31
N LYS A 124 -20.12 -6.45 -0.79
CA LYS A 124 -18.77 -6.62 -1.38
C LYS A 124 -17.62 -6.49 -0.36
N THR A 125 -17.91 -6.30 0.93
CA THR A 125 -16.91 -6.31 2.01
C THR A 125 -16.48 -7.75 2.29
N ILE A 126 -15.16 -7.99 2.29
CA ILE A 126 -14.57 -9.28 2.65
C ILE A 126 -13.88 -9.18 4.02
N PHE A 127 -14.28 -10.06 4.93
CA PHE A 127 -13.60 -10.30 6.21
C PHE A 127 -12.73 -11.55 6.09
N LEU A 128 -11.42 -11.44 6.38
CA LEU A 128 -10.48 -12.58 6.35
C LEU A 128 -10.05 -12.90 7.79
N ILE A 129 -10.34 -14.12 8.23
CA ILE A 129 -9.97 -14.64 9.55
C ILE A 129 -8.92 -15.75 9.37
N HIS A 130 -7.87 -15.72 10.18
CA HIS A 130 -6.80 -16.72 10.22
C HIS A 130 -6.13 -16.71 11.62
N ASP A 131 -5.40 -17.78 11.97
CA ASP A 131 -4.61 -17.82 13.20
C ASP A 131 -3.38 -16.89 13.13
N SER A 132 -2.88 -16.44 14.29
CA SER A 132 -1.66 -15.65 14.37
C SER A 132 -0.45 -16.41 13.82
N ARG A 133 0.16 -15.89 12.73
CA ARG A 133 1.32 -16.51 12.07
C ARG A 133 2.52 -16.58 13.01
N ALA A 134 3.16 -17.75 13.06
CA ALA A 134 4.30 -17.96 13.95
C ALA A 134 5.52 -17.15 13.48
N GLN A 135 5.89 -16.16 14.29
CA GLN A 135 7.22 -15.55 14.30
C GLN A 135 8.30 -16.57 14.72
N PRO A 136 9.58 -16.34 14.35
CA PRO A 136 10.69 -17.17 14.82
C PRO A 136 10.74 -17.29 16.34
N GLY A 137 10.84 -18.52 16.85
CA GLY A 137 10.95 -18.82 18.29
C GLY A 137 9.65 -19.25 18.98
N TYR A 138 8.48 -19.13 18.34
CA TYR A 138 7.23 -19.64 18.92
C TYR A 138 7.20 -21.16 19.06
N THR A 139 6.59 -21.64 20.15
CA THR A 139 6.37 -23.05 20.42
C THR A 139 4.96 -23.52 20.00
N ILE A 140 4.75 -24.84 20.01
CA ILE A 140 3.43 -25.47 19.84
C ILE A 140 2.45 -25.04 20.97
N GLN A 141 2.95 -24.67 22.15
CA GLN A 141 2.11 -24.22 23.26
C GLN A 141 1.57 -22.81 23.00
N ASP A 142 2.39 -21.92 22.45
CA ASP A 142 2.02 -20.54 22.11
C ASP A 142 1.04 -20.47 20.93
N SER A 143 1.22 -21.35 19.93
CA SER A 143 0.25 -21.53 18.85
C SER A 143 -1.12 -21.92 19.40
N LYS A 144 -1.17 -22.92 20.30
CA LYS A 144 -2.41 -23.34 20.98
C LYS A 144 -2.99 -22.24 21.89
N PHE A 145 -2.16 -21.41 22.51
CA PHE A 145 -2.61 -20.24 23.27
C PHE A 145 -3.22 -19.16 22.36
N SER A 146 -2.60 -18.89 21.21
CA SER A 146 -3.08 -17.93 20.21
C SER A 146 -4.41 -18.38 19.60
N GLN A 147 -4.55 -19.67 19.28
CA GLN A 147 -5.82 -20.27 18.83
C GLN A 147 -6.94 -20.10 19.86
N LYS A 148 -6.70 -20.51 21.12
CA LYS A 148 -7.66 -20.30 22.23
C LYS A 148 -8.04 -18.83 22.43
N THR A 149 -7.09 -17.92 22.20
CA THR A 149 -7.30 -16.47 22.29
C THR A 149 -8.21 -15.97 21.18
N LEU A 150 -7.94 -16.34 19.93
CA LEU A 150 -8.80 -16.01 18.79
C LEU A 150 -10.20 -16.60 18.95
N ASP A 151 -10.32 -17.85 19.38
CA ASP A 151 -11.61 -18.53 19.61
C ASP A 151 -12.45 -17.79 20.65
N LYS A 152 -11.83 -17.36 21.75
CA LYS A 152 -12.47 -16.54 22.78
C LYS A 152 -12.93 -15.19 22.23
N PHE A 153 -12.16 -14.53 21.36
CA PHE A 153 -12.60 -13.30 20.68
C PHE A 153 -13.81 -13.55 19.77
N LEU A 154 -13.78 -14.60 18.95
CA LEU A 154 -14.87 -14.94 18.03
C LEU A 154 -16.17 -15.29 18.78
N ILE A 155 -16.10 -16.08 19.84
CA ILE A 155 -17.26 -16.44 20.69
C ILE A 155 -17.83 -15.20 21.42
N ASN A 156 -16.96 -14.31 21.91
CA ASN A 156 -17.38 -13.04 22.51
C ASN A 156 -18.07 -12.14 21.47
N ALA A 157 -17.49 -12.05 20.27
CA ALA A 157 -18.04 -11.39 19.09
C ALA A 157 -19.27 -12.09 18.49
N GLY A 158 -19.80 -13.15 19.12
CA GLY A 158 -21.08 -13.77 18.73
C GLY A 158 -21.00 -14.85 17.65
N ALA A 159 -19.80 -15.37 17.33
CA ALA A 159 -19.66 -16.50 16.44
C ALA A 159 -20.45 -17.73 16.94
N ASN A 160 -21.29 -18.29 16.06
CA ASN A 160 -22.10 -19.46 16.37
C ASN A 160 -21.34 -20.79 16.16
N GLU A 161 -21.89 -21.88 16.70
CA GLU A 161 -21.27 -23.22 16.64
C GLU A 161 -20.96 -23.69 15.21
N LYS A 162 -21.79 -23.30 14.24
CA LYS A 162 -21.57 -23.62 12.82
C LYS A 162 -20.32 -22.94 12.27
N PHE A 163 -20.04 -21.71 12.71
CA PHE A 163 -18.77 -21.05 12.42
C PHE A 163 -17.59 -21.69 13.14
N MET A 164 -17.72 -21.98 14.45
CA MET A 164 -16.63 -22.60 15.21
C MET A 164 -16.30 -24.02 14.70
N LYS A 165 -17.29 -24.77 14.21
CA LYS A 165 -17.08 -26.04 13.51
C LYS A 165 -16.35 -25.86 12.17
N LYS A 166 -16.70 -24.82 11.37
CA LYS A 166 -15.95 -24.49 10.15
C LYS A 166 -14.50 -24.11 10.48
N LEU A 167 -14.29 -23.26 11.47
CA LEU A 167 -12.97 -22.84 11.95
C LEU A 167 -12.09 -24.04 12.33
N LYS A 168 -12.64 -25.00 13.09
CA LYS A 168 -11.93 -26.24 13.40
C LYS A 168 -11.62 -27.05 12.13
N ILE A 169 -12.57 -27.21 11.22
CA ILE A 169 -12.36 -27.97 9.96
C ILE A 169 -11.26 -27.35 9.09
N GLU A 170 -11.13 -26.03 9.02
CA GLU A 170 -10.04 -25.40 8.26
C GLU A 170 -8.68 -25.50 8.98
N ARG A 171 -8.65 -25.45 10.33
CA ARG A 171 -7.44 -25.75 11.12
C ARG A 171 -6.98 -27.21 11.00
N ASP A 172 -7.91 -28.16 11.05
CA ASP A 172 -7.62 -29.60 10.98
C ASP A 172 -7.04 -30.02 9.61
N LYS A 173 -7.20 -29.19 8.56
CA LYS A 173 -6.54 -29.36 7.25
C LYS A 173 -5.11 -28.81 7.20
N ASP A 174 -4.73 -27.93 8.13
CA ASP A 174 -3.46 -27.20 8.05
C ASP A 174 -2.29 -28.08 8.53
N ILE A 175 -1.66 -28.76 7.56
CA ILE A 175 -0.45 -29.56 7.79
C ILE A 175 0.81 -28.69 7.99
N SER A 176 0.73 -27.36 7.87
CA SER A 176 1.86 -26.48 8.12
C SER A 176 2.13 -26.39 9.62
N ARG A 177 3.21 -27.05 10.08
CA ARG A 177 3.53 -27.13 11.52
C ARG A 177 3.68 -25.77 12.21
N PHE A 178 3.98 -24.70 11.45
CA PHE A 178 4.21 -23.35 11.97
C PHE A 178 3.77 -22.19 11.06
N LYS A 179 3.24 -22.39 9.84
CA LYS A 179 2.96 -21.26 8.94
C LYS A 179 1.56 -20.65 9.13
N THR A 180 0.58 -21.45 9.53
CA THR A 180 -0.85 -21.09 9.55
C THR A 180 -1.28 -20.57 8.18
N ASP A 181 -1.27 -21.49 7.21
CA ASP A 181 -1.58 -21.26 5.81
C ASP A 181 -3.10 -21.29 5.56
N TRP A 182 -3.91 -21.77 6.51
CA TRP A 182 -5.38 -21.71 6.44
C TRP A 182 -5.92 -20.26 6.55
N VAL A 183 -6.93 -19.94 5.75
CA VAL A 183 -7.69 -18.68 5.83
C VAL A 183 -9.19 -18.93 5.63
N ILE A 184 -10.04 -18.18 6.33
CA ILE A 184 -11.48 -18.14 6.09
C ILE A 184 -11.86 -16.76 5.59
N HIS A 185 -12.33 -16.69 4.34
CA HIS A 185 -13.00 -15.51 3.79
C HIS A 185 -14.49 -15.57 4.11
N LEU A 186 -15.05 -14.45 4.55
CA LEU A 186 -16.47 -14.23 4.75
C LEU A 186 -16.91 -12.98 3.97
N THR A 187 -18.00 -13.10 3.20
CA THR A 187 -18.76 -11.93 2.77
C THR A 187 -19.47 -11.31 3.98
N CYS A 188 -20.01 -10.10 3.85
CA CYS A 188 -20.90 -9.59 4.90
C CYS A 188 -22.12 -10.51 5.16
N ASN A 189 -22.68 -11.14 4.12
CA ASN A 189 -23.79 -12.08 4.28
C ASN A 189 -23.38 -13.33 5.08
N ASP A 190 -22.14 -13.81 4.90
CA ASP A 190 -21.58 -14.84 5.76
C ASP A 190 -21.35 -14.35 7.19
N ALA A 191 -20.83 -13.13 7.38
CA ALA A 191 -20.68 -12.55 8.70
C ALA A 191 -22.03 -12.50 9.45
N LYS A 192 -23.09 -11.97 8.82
CA LYS A 192 -24.46 -11.93 9.37
C LYS A 192 -25.04 -13.32 9.71
N LYS A 193 -24.64 -14.35 8.96
CA LYS A 193 -25.04 -15.76 9.14
C LYS A 193 -24.25 -16.49 10.24
N TYR A 194 -23.04 -16.02 10.57
CA TYR A 194 -22.14 -16.67 11.51
C TYR A 194 -22.00 -15.95 12.84
N PHE A 195 -22.21 -14.62 12.89
CA PHE A 195 -22.03 -13.79 14.08
C PHE A 195 -23.41 -13.23 14.50
N THR A 196 -24.00 -13.84 15.54
CA THR A 196 -25.43 -13.71 15.85
C THR A 196 -25.77 -12.87 17.08
N LYS A 197 -24.77 -12.27 17.75
CA LYS A 197 -24.98 -11.31 18.86
C LYS A 197 -24.96 -9.85 18.38
N ASN A 198 -24.93 -9.63 17.07
CA ASN A 198 -24.51 -8.38 16.46
C ASN A 198 -25.52 -7.98 15.38
N GLU A 199 -25.85 -6.70 15.33
CA GLU A 199 -26.65 -6.11 14.27
C GLU A 199 -25.74 -5.88 13.05
N ILE A 200 -25.63 -6.91 12.19
CA ILE A 200 -24.82 -6.86 10.97
C ILE A 200 -25.71 -6.41 9.80
N PHE A 201 -25.34 -5.29 9.21
CA PHE A 201 -25.99 -4.68 8.06
C PHE A 201 -25.05 -4.72 6.85
N CYS A 202 -25.49 -5.38 5.77
CA CYS A 202 -24.70 -5.59 4.55
C CYS A 202 -25.10 -4.67 3.39
N ASP A 203 -26.17 -3.91 3.59
CA ASP A 203 -26.83 -3.08 2.60
C ASP A 203 -26.75 -1.59 2.97
N THR A 204 -26.16 -1.24 4.12
CA THR A 204 -26.28 0.07 4.78
C THR A 204 -25.48 1.22 4.18
N VAL A 205 -24.70 0.96 3.12
CA VAL A 205 -24.22 2.02 2.22
C VAL A 205 -25.26 2.39 1.14
N ASN A 206 -26.39 1.68 1.09
CA ASN A 206 -27.47 1.81 0.10
C ASN A 206 -28.91 1.85 0.71
N THR A 207 -29.11 1.62 2.02
CA THR A 207 -30.46 1.60 2.64
C THR A 207 -30.92 2.98 3.14
N PRO A 208 -32.22 3.34 3.04
CA PRO A 208 -32.76 4.63 3.48
C PRO A 208 -32.42 5.02 4.92
N GLU A 209 -32.36 4.07 5.85
CA GLU A 209 -32.09 4.31 7.27
C GLU A 209 -30.63 4.69 7.52
N GLY A 210 -29.70 4.03 6.82
CA GLY A 210 -28.28 4.37 6.83
C GLY A 210 -28.01 5.74 6.18
N VAL A 211 -28.75 6.05 5.11
CA VAL A 211 -28.73 7.36 4.45
C VAL A 211 -29.29 8.46 5.38
N LYS A 212 -30.42 8.19 6.03
CA LYS A 212 -31.04 9.10 7.01
C LYS A 212 -30.10 9.41 8.16
N PHE A 213 -29.47 8.40 8.77
CA PHE A 213 -28.46 8.57 9.82
C PHE A 213 -27.28 9.46 9.36
N ILE A 214 -26.83 9.32 8.11
CA ILE A 214 -25.77 10.17 7.55
C ILE A 214 -26.25 11.62 7.38
N LEU A 215 -27.44 11.84 6.83
CA LEU A 215 -27.99 13.18 6.57
C LEU A 215 -28.31 13.94 7.88
N GLU A 216 -28.95 13.28 8.85
CA GLU A 216 -29.30 13.87 10.16
C GLU A 216 -28.06 14.32 10.97
N ASN A 217 -26.87 13.79 10.64
CA ASN A 217 -25.61 14.14 11.30
C ASN A 217 -24.67 15.02 10.43
N ASN A 218 -25.07 15.41 9.20
CA ASN A 218 -24.22 16.20 8.28
C ASN A 218 -25.03 17.31 7.54
N PRO A 219 -25.54 18.33 8.24
CA PRO A 219 -26.53 19.29 7.71
C PRO A 219 -26.04 20.25 6.61
N ASN A 220 -24.79 20.13 6.15
CA ASN A 220 -24.18 21.00 5.13
C ASN A 220 -24.01 20.33 3.75
N ILE A 221 -24.43 19.07 3.58
CA ILE A 221 -24.39 18.38 2.28
C ILE A 221 -25.45 19.01 1.35
N LYS A 222 -25.04 19.41 0.14
CA LYS A 222 -25.93 19.99 -0.89
C LYS A 222 -25.84 19.17 -2.18
N ASN A 223 -27.00 18.73 -2.65
CA ASN A 223 -27.20 17.79 -3.76
C ASN A 223 -26.64 18.31 -5.10
N VAL A 224 -26.22 17.39 -5.99
CA VAL A 224 -25.75 17.71 -7.35
C VAL A 224 -26.54 16.94 -8.43
N TYR A 225 -26.69 17.55 -9.60
CA TYR A 225 -27.69 17.25 -10.63
C TYR A 225 -27.08 16.98 -12.01
N CYS A 226 -27.62 15.99 -12.73
CA CYS A 226 -27.01 15.47 -13.95
C CYS A 226 -28.02 15.06 -15.04
N SER A 227 -27.61 15.12 -16.31
CA SER A 227 -28.34 14.58 -17.47
C SER A 227 -27.44 13.79 -18.43
N ASN A 228 -27.94 12.72 -19.05
CA ASN A 228 -27.27 11.94 -20.09
C ASN A 228 -28.08 12.05 -21.37
N ASP A 229 -27.54 12.77 -22.33
CA ASP A 229 -28.28 13.17 -23.53
C ASP A 229 -28.36 12.00 -24.53
N ASP A 230 -27.32 11.16 -24.62
CA ASP A 230 -27.24 9.97 -25.50
C ASP A 230 -28.35 8.95 -25.22
N LYS A 231 -28.75 8.81 -23.95
CA LYS A 231 -29.80 7.89 -23.49
C LYS A 231 -31.06 8.60 -22.97
N LYS A 232 -31.10 9.93 -22.96
CA LYS A 232 -32.20 10.80 -22.49
C LYS A 232 -32.53 10.77 -20.98
N GLN A 233 -31.52 10.64 -20.12
CA GLN A 233 -31.65 10.32 -18.70
C GLN A 233 -31.40 11.55 -17.79
N ILE A 234 -32.06 11.66 -16.62
CA ILE A 234 -31.95 12.81 -15.71
C ILE A 234 -32.02 12.37 -14.24
N ILE A 235 -31.09 12.81 -13.39
CA ILE A 235 -30.87 12.29 -12.02
C ILE A 235 -30.25 13.29 -11.02
N GLU A 236 -30.58 13.12 -9.74
CA GLU A 236 -30.07 13.87 -8.58
C GLU A 236 -29.37 12.91 -7.62
N VAL A 237 -28.18 13.27 -7.11
CA VAL A 237 -27.39 12.36 -6.27
C VAL A 237 -26.89 13.05 -4.99
N LEU A 238 -26.88 12.27 -3.92
CA LEU A 238 -26.84 12.73 -2.53
C LEU A 238 -25.51 12.45 -1.82
N PHE A 239 -24.66 11.60 -2.42
CA PHE A 239 -23.42 11.12 -1.80
C PHE A 239 -22.16 11.71 -2.45
N SER A 240 -22.31 12.72 -3.33
CA SER A 240 -21.24 13.20 -4.23
C SER A 240 -21.52 14.60 -4.81
N PRO A 241 -20.50 15.28 -5.40
CA PRO A 241 -20.66 16.57 -6.07
C PRO A 241 -20.27 16.63 -7.58
N SER A 242 -20.33 15.58 -8.40
CA SER A 242 -19.97 15.63 -9.84
C SER A 242 -20.62 14.51 -10.66
N CYS A 243 -20.77 14.60 -11.98
CA CYS A 243 -21.72 13.71 -12.67
C CYS A 243 -21.25 12.30 -13.10
N PRO A 244 -22.23 11.38 -13.29
CA PRO A 244 -22.02 9.99 -13.73
C PRO A 244 -21.39 9.80 -15.12
N LYS A 245 -20.88 8.61 -15.44
CA LYS A 245 -20.22 8.36 -16.72
C LYS A 245 -21.23 8.23 -17.87
N GLY A 246 -21.18 9.21 -18.77
CA GLY A 246 -22.20 9.45 -19.82
C GLY A 246 -23.16 10.57 -19.46
N TYR A 247 -23.04 11.16 -18.26
CA TYR A 247 -23.85 12.28 -17.81
C TYR A 247 -23.04 13.58 -17.69
N GLN A 248 -23.66 14.69 -18.07
CA GLN A 248 -23.17 16.05 -17.93
C GLN A 248 -23.69 16.68 -16.63
N THR A 249 -22.95 17.64 -16.07
CA THR A 249 -23.36 18.39 -14.86
C THR A 249 -24.16 19.63 -15.24
N ILE A 250 -25.35 19.77 -14.67
CA ILE A 250 -26.29 20.85 -15.02
C ILE A 250 -26.75 21.62 -13.78
N LYS A 251 -27.07 22.90 -13.96
CA LYS A 251 -27.58 23.76 -12.87
C LYS A 251 -28.95 23.24 -12.40
N LYS A 252 -29.29 23.41 -11.12
CA LYS A 252 -30.60 22.98 -10.56
C LYS A 252 -31.81 23.56 -11.32
N THR A 253 -31.69 24.77 -11.88
CA THR A 253 -32.71 25.37 -12.76
C THR A 253 -32.80 24.66 -14.10
N GLN A 254 -31.67 24.49 -14.78
CA GLN A 254 -31.51 23.78 -16.06
C GLN A 254 -31.99 22.31 -15.96
N PHE A 255 -31.75 21.65 -14.83
CA PHE A 255 -32.31 20.34 -14.48
C PHE A 255 -33.84 20.37 -14.41
N ASN A 256 -34.42 21.36 -13.71
CA ASN A 256 -35.87 21.52 -13.57
C ASN A 256 -36.58 21.93 -14.88
N GLU A 257 -35.86 22.42 -15.88
CA GLU A 257 -36.39 22.66 -17.23
C GLU A 257 -36.25 21.44 -18.14
N LEU A 258 -35.06 20.84 -18.23
CA LEU A 258 -34.84 19.62 -19.02
C LEU A 258 -35.73 18.45 -18.54
N LYS A 259 -35.94 18.32 -17.23
CA LYS A 259 -36.83 17.32 -16.61
C LYS A 259 -38.31 17.44 -17.01
N LYS A 260 -38.75 18.58 -17.57
CA LYS A 260 -40.11 18.71 -18.13
C LYS A 260 -40.23 18.10 -19.54
N ASN A 261 -39.11 17.84 -20.21
CA ASN A 261 -39.04 17.51 -21.64
C ASN A 261 -38.36 16.15 -21.94
N TYR A 262 -37.84 15.43 -20.94
CA TYR A 262 -36.98 14.24 -21.12
C TYR A 262 -37.43 13.04 -20.25
N ASN A 263 -37.46 11.84 -20.84
CA ASN A 263 -37.76 10.56 -20.18
C ASN A 263 -36.54 9.61 -20.25
N LEU A 264 -36.14 8.96 -19.12
CA LEU A 264 -35.40 7.66 -18.93
C LEU A 264 -34.03 7.61 -18.13
N ILE A 265 -33.96 7.68 -16.77
CA ILE A 265 -33.16 6.90 -15.69
C ILE A 265 -31.82 6.13 -16.03
N GLU A 266 -30.65 6.01 -15.31
CA GLU A 266 -29.91 6.38 -14.03
C GLU A 266 -28.38 5.93 -14.17
N GLU A 267 -27.34 5.93 -13.27
CA GLU A 267 -26.72 6.78 -12.18
C GLU A 267 -25.25 6.30 -11.86
N ASP A 268 -24.27 7.18 -11.50
CA ASP A 268 -22.89 6.91 -10.93
C ASP A 268 -21.98 8.14 -10.49
N GLN A 269 -22.31 8.98 -9.49
CA GLN A 269 -21.45 10.16 -9.10
C GLN A 269 -20.16 9.86 -8.26
N PRO A 270 -19.02 10.59 -8.41
CA PRO A 270 -17.70 10.26 -7.83
C PRO A 270 -17.48 10.82 -6.41
N GLY A 271 -18.39 10.54 -5.48
CA GLY A 271 -18.30 10.97 -4.06
C GLY A 271 -17.34 10.15 -3.21
N LEU A 272 -16.63 9.23 -3.87
CA LEU A 272 -15.84 8.15 -3.30
C LEU A 272 -14.34 8.41 -3.44
N SER A 273 -13.93 9.65 -3.68
CA SER A 273 -12.53 10.09 -3.76
C SER A 273 -11.92 10.24 -2.36
N TYR A 274 -11.48 9.12 -1.80
CA TYR A 274 -10.72 9.07 -0.54
C TYR A 274 -9.53 10.04 -0.57
N VAL A 275 -9.55 11.05 0.32
CA VAL A 275 -8.39 11.91 0.59
C VAL A 275 -7.56 11.28 1.71
N TYR A 276 -6.41 10.71 1.35
CA TYR A 276 -5.30 10.54 2.27
C TYR A 276 -4.43 11.81 2.21
N ASP A 277 -4.03 12.37 3.35
CA ASP A 277 -3.01 13.42 3.38
C ASP A 277 -1.60 12.81 3.19
N TYR A 278 -1.34 12.43 1.95
CA TYR A 278 -0.04 12.03 1.43
C TYR A 278 0.73 13.27 0.91
N GLY A 279 0.77 14.33 1.73
CA GLY A 279 1.73 15.44 1.69
C GLY A 279 2.17 15.93 0.31
N LYS A 280 1.20 16.23 -0.58
CA LYS A 280 1.27 16.62 -2.01
C LYS A 280 2.17 15.80 -2.95
N LEU A 281 3.42 15.53 -2.60
CA LEU A 281 4.36 14.76 -3.42
C LEU A 281 3.95 13.28 -3.50
N ASP A 282 3.52 12.68 -2.38
CA ASP A 282 3.10 11.27 -2.39
C ASP A 282 1.73 11.12 -3.08
N THR A 283 0.81 12.09 -2.94
CA THR A 283 -0.46 12.11 -3.70
C THR A 283 -0.21 12.22 -5.22
N LEU A 284 0.72 13.09 -5.63
CA LEU A 284 1.14 13.22 -7.03
C LEU A 284 1.73 11.91 -7.57
N ILE A 285 2.66 11.28 -6.84
CA ILE A 285 3.23 9.98 -7.19
C ILE A 285 2.14 8.91 -7.35
N HIS A 286 1.16 8.90 -6.45
CA HIS A 286 0.05 7.94 -6.48
C HIS A 286 -0.91 8.15 -7.66
N GLU A 287 -1.22 9.40 -8.02
CA GLU A 287 -2.05 9.70 -9.19
C GLU A 287 -1.32 9.37 -10.50
N LEU A 288 -0.05 9.78 -10.65
CA LEU A 288 0.77 9.45 -11.82
C LEU A 288 0.92 7.93 -11.99
N GLY A 289 1.16 7.19 -10.91
CA GLY A 289 1.24 5.73 -10.93
C GLY A 289 -0.06 5.09 -11.43
N LYS A 290 -1.21 5.50 -10.86
CA LYS A 290 -2.54 5.02 -11.28
C LYS A 290 -2.86 5.31 -12.74
N LEU A 291 -2.55 6.52 -13.22
CA LEU A 291 -2.84 6.89 -14.62
C LEU A 291 -1.97 6.08 -15.60
N GLY A 292 -0.68 5.88 -15.28
CA GLY A 292 0.22 5.04 -16.07
C GLY A 292 -0.15 3.56 -16.06
N GLU A 293 -0.50 3.01 -14.89
CA GLU A 293 -1.01 1.63 -14.73
C GLU A 293 -2.34 1.41 -15.49
N ALA A 294 -3.21 2.42 -15.55
CA ALA A 294 -4.48 2.39 -16.28
C ALA A 294 -4.35 2.64 -17.80
N GLY A 295 -3.14 2.86 -18.32
CA GLY A 295 -2.92 3.12 -19.75
C GLY A 295 -3.36 4.50 -20.24
N ILE A 296 -3.70 5.42 -19.34
CA ILE A 296 -4.27 6.73 -19.66
C ILE A 296 -3.17 7.70 -20.10
N ASP A 297 -3.46 8.53 -21.11
CA ASP A 297 -2.61 9.67 -21.48
C ASP A 297 -2.90 10.90 -20.60
N PHE A 298 -1.86 11.55 -20.10
CA PHE A 298 -1.96 12.72 -19.22
C PHE A 298 -0.76 13.64 -19.35
N ASN A 299 -0.97 14.94 -19.15
CA ASN A 299 0.12 15.90 -19.07
C ASN A 299 0.71 15.93 -17.64
N PHE A 300 1.93 15.41 -17.50
CA PHE A 300 2.72 15.43 -16.26
C PHE A 300 2.74 16.80 -15.56
N ASP A 301 2.82 17.88 -16.32
CA ASP A 301 2.94 19.23 -15.79
C ASP A 301 1.61 19.75 -15.22
N GLU A 302 0.49 19.35 -15.82
CA GLU A 302 -0.87 19.67 -15.34
C GLU A 302 -1.22 18.89 -14.07
N ILE A 303 -0.97 17.57 -14.05
CA ILE A 303 -1.15 16.75 -12.84
C ILE A 303 -0.26 17.27 -11.70
N SER A 304 0.97 17.71 -12.00
CA SER A 304 1.85 18.33 -11.00
C SER A 304 1.33 19.67 -10.47
N LYS A 305 0.73 20.50 -11.32
CA LYS A 305 0.09 21.77 -10.91
C LYS A 305 -1.16 21.54 -10.06
N LYS A 306 -1.98 20.54 -10.40
CA LYS A 306 -3.12 20.06 -9.59
C LYS A 306 -2.69 19.70 -8.16
N HIS A 307 -1.50 19.12 -7.99
CA HIS A 307 -0.90 18.81 -6.69
C HIS A 307 0.00 19.94 -6.12
N GLY A 308 -0.16 21.18 -6.57
CA GLY A 308 0.51 22.34 -5.97
C GLY A 308 2.04 22.39 -6.17
N PHE A 309 2.55 21.88 -7.28
CA PHE A 309 3.91 22.13 -7.77
C PHE A 309 3.91 23.11 -8.93
N LYS A 310 5.04 23.78 -9.19
CA LYS A 310 5.13 24.72 -10.33
C LYS A 310 5.15 23.99 -11.69
N SER A 311 5.64 22.76 -11.71
CA SER A 311 5.79 21.87 -12.88
C SER A 311 6.15 20.45 -12.40
N PHE A 312 6.15 19.46 -13.29
CA PHE A 312 6.70 18.14 -12.98
C PHE A 312 8.22 18.19 -12.73
N LYS A 313 8.93 19.13 -13.36
CA LYS A 313 10.35 19.41 -13.09
C LYS A 313 10.58 19.88 -11.64
N ASP A 314 9.62 20.59 -11.05
CA ASP A 314 9.62 21.04 -9.66
C ASP A 314 9.31 19.86 -8.70
N ALA A 315 8.30 19.04 -9.02
CA ALA A 315 8.01 17.80 -8.28
C ALA A 315 9.19 16.82 -8.27
N VAL A 316 9.83 16.58 -9.41
CA VAL A 316 11.03 15.74 -9.55
C VAL A 316 12.24 16.33 -8.80
N LYS A 317 12.29 17.65 -8.58
CA LYS A 317 13.31 18.29 -7.73
C LYS A 317 13.06 17.98 -6.26
N GLU A 318 11.82 18.06 -5.79
CA GLU A 318 11.48 17.74 -4.40
C GLU A 318 11.60 16.24 -4.10
N TYR A 319 11.24 15.37 -5.05
CA TYR A 319 11.50 13.91 -4.98
C TYR A 319 12.97 13.58 -4.72
N LYS A 320 13.90 14.18 -5.48
CA LYS A 320 15.36 14.00 -5.28
C LYS A 320 15.80 14.37 -3.87
N LYS A 321 15.27 15.49 -3.37
CA LYS A 321 15.60 16.06 -2.05
C LYS A 321 15.06 15.19 -0.91
N ARG A 322 13.84 14.65 -1.06
CA ARG A 322 13.18 13.82 -0.03
C ARG A 322 13.73 12.38 0.05
N PHE A 323 14.15 11.80 -1.07
CA PHE A 323 14.50 10.37 -1.16
C PHE A 323 15.98 10.06 -1.49
N ASP A 324 16.88 11.05 -1.61
CA ASP A 324 18.27 10.93 -2.12
C ASP A 324 18.39 10.07 -3.40
N TYR A 325 17.40 10.19 -4.27
CA TYR A 325 17.27 9.38 -5.47
C TYR A 325 17.56 10.19 -6.74
N LYS A 326 18.62 9.82 -7.48
CA LYS A 326 19.14 10.58 -8.62
C LYS A 326 18.51 10.12 -9.94
N ILE A 327 17.31 10.64 -10.22
CA ILE A 327 16.48 10.44 -11.42
C ILE A 327 16.51 11.69 -12.33
N SER A 328 16.53 11.60 -13.67
CA SER A 328 16.28 12.80 -14.50
C SER A 328 14.76 13.04 -14.68
N VAL A 329 14.35 14.21 -15.19
CA VAL A 329 12.92 14.43 -15.50
C VAL A 329 12.46 13.46 -16.60
N LYS A 330 13.30 13.18 -17.60
CA LYS A 330 13.00 12.19 -18.65
C LYS A 330 12.89 10.78 -18.09
N ASP A 331 13.79 10.37 -17.19
CA ASP A 331 13.69 9.03 -16.58
C ASP A 331 12.48 8.92 -15.63
N ALA A 332 12.03 10.03 -15.03
CA ALA A 332 10.80 10.06 -14.23
C ALA A 332 9.54 9.96 -15.10
N ILE A 333 9.50 10.64 -16.25
CA ILE A 333 8.46 10.41 -17.27
C ILE A 333 8.45 8.93 -17.67
N ASP A 334 9.60 8.38 -18.07
CA ASP A 334 9.74 6.97 -18.50
C ASP A 334 9.24 5.96 -17.44
N TYR A 335 9.33 6.31 -16.16
CA TYR A 335 8.90 5.48 -15.03
C TYR A 335 7.37 5.48 -14.78
N PHE A 336 6.68 6.60 -15.04
CA PHE A 336 5.23 6.79 -14.78
C PHE A 336 4.35 6.79 -16.03
N GLU A 337 4.94 6.99 -17.22
CA GLU A 337 4.28 6.94 -18.52
C GLU A 337 3.58 5.59 -18.74
N LYS A 338 2.50 5.56 -19.54
CA LYS A 338 1.70 4.35 -19.80
C LYS A 338 2.53 3.17 -20.34
N VAL A 339 1.98 1.97 -20.16
CA VAL A 339 2.37 0.80 -20.95
C VAL A 339 1.50 0.78 -22.20
N ASP A 340 2.09 0.76 -23.38
CA ASP A 340 1.34 0.43 -24.59
C ASP A 340 1.08 -1.08 -24.60
N LEU A 341 -0.20 -1.45 -24.45
CA LEU A 341 -0.66 -2.83 -24.34
C LEU A 341 -0.85 -3.50 -25.71
N SER A 342 -0.81 -2.74 -26.81
CA SER A 342 -0.96 -3.24 -28.18
C SER A 342 0.33 -3.85 -28.75
N ILE A 343 1.48 -3.58 -28.13
CA ILE A 343 2.77 -4.14 -28.51
C ILE A 343 2.79 -5.64 -28.18
N GLU A 344 2.99 -6.48 -29.19
CA GLU A 344 3.41 -7.87 -29.01
C GLU A 344 4.85 -7.89 -28.46
N ILE A 345 5.04 -8.58 -27.33
CA ILE A 345 6.31 -8.54 -26.60
C ILE A 345 7.14 -9.76 -26.94
N ASN A 346 8.31 -9.52 -27.51
CA ASN A 346 9.27 -10.58 -27.80
C ASN A 346 10.06 -10.92 -26.52
N TYR A 347 9.64 -12.01 -25.86
CA TYR A 347 10.26 -12.54 -24.63
C TYR A 347 11.52 -13.39 -24.87
N SER A 348 12.03 -13.49 -26.10
CA SER A 348 13.16 -14.38 -26.41
C SER A 348 14.43 -14.06 -25.62
N GLN A 349 15.29 -15.07 -25.47
CA GLN A 349 16.55 -15.01 -24.73
C GLN A 349 17.44 -13.84 -25.16
N ASN A 350 17.41 -13.45 -26.44
CA ASN A 350 18.13 -12.27 -26.96
C ASN A 350 17.67 -10.96 -26.30
N ASN A 351 16.37 -10.79 -26.05
CA ASN A 351 15.83 -9.64 -25.33
C ASN A 351 16.04 -9.75 -23.81
N LEU A 352 15.98 -10.95 -23.24
CA LEU A 352 16.30 -11.17 -21.82
C LEU A 352 17.77 -10.89 -21.52
N ASP A 353 18.67 -11.29 -22.41
CA ASP A 353 20.09 -10.96 -22.39
C ASP A 353 20.36 -9.46 -22.47
N ARG A 354 19.62 -8.72 -23.31
CA ARG A 354 19.71 -7.25 -23.40
C ARG A 354 19.21 -6.59 -22.11
N LEU A 355 18.12 -7.10 -21.54
CA LEU A 355 17.59 -6.67 -20.25
C LEU A 355 18.63 -6.88 -19.14
N TYR A 356 19.20 -8.09 -19.03
CA TYR A 356 20.29 -8.40 -18.10
C TYR A 356 21.49 -7.46 -18.29
N LYS A 357 21.94 -7.27 -19.55
CA LYS A 357 23.06 -6.36 -19.89
C LYS A 357 22.75 -4.91 -19.51
N ASN A 358 21.51 -4.44 -19.60
CA ASN A 358 21.11 -3.09 -19.17
C ASN A 358 21.02 -2.95 -17.65
N LEU A 359 20.47 -3.94 -16.95
CA LEU A 359 20.40 -3.98 -15.48
C LEU A 359 21.81 -4.05 -14.87
N ILE A 360 22.60 -5.06 -15.23
CA ILE A 360 23.90 -5.30 -14.63
C ILE A 360 24.91 -4.17 -14.87
N ASN A 361 24.76 -3.42 -15.98
CA ASN A 361 25.59 -2.24 -16.28
C ASN A 361 25.04 -0.91 -15.76
N ASN A 362 23.93 -0.92 -14.99
CA ASN A 362 23.38 0.31 -14.45
C ASN A 362 24.36 0.99 -13.47
N LYS A 363 24.72 2.25 -13.78
CA LYS A 363 25.70 3.05 -13.02
C LYS A 363 25.29 3.28 -11.56
N ILE A 364 24.00 3.23 -11.24
CA ILE A 364 23.51 3.39 -9.86
C ILE A 364 23.80 2.11 -9.08
N VAL A 365 23.39 0.94 -9.60
CA VAL A 365 23.60 -0.37 -8.95
C VAL A 365 25.08 -0.69 -8.81
N LYS A 366 25.88 -0.56 -9.88
CA LYS A 366 27.34 -0.78 -9.85
C LYS A 366 28.10 0.10 -8.84
N ARG A 367 27.55 1.27 -8.46
CA ARG A 367 28.17 2.18 -7.48
C ARG A 367 27.61 2.05 -6.07
N ARG A 368 26.28 1.90 -5.90
CA ARG A 368 25.60 1.90 -4.60
C ARG A 368 25.44 0.51 -3.99
N SER A 369 25.44 -0.57 -4.79
CA SER A 369 25.35 -1.94 -4.26
C SER A 369 26.67 -2.45 -3.67
N LYS A 370 26.58 -3.36 -2.69
CA LYS A 370 27.72 -4.17 -2.22
C LYS A 370 27.95 -5.42 -3.09
N TYR A 371 26.93 -5.86 -3.84
CA TYR A 371 26.91 -7.13 -4.58
C TYR A 371 28.17 -7.46 -5.40
N PHE A 372 28.69 -6.49 -6.15
CA PHE A 372 29.90 -6.65 -6.99
C PHE A 372 31.22 -6.62 -6.20
N LYS A 373 31.15 -6.36 -4.90
CA LYS A 373 32.31 -6.32 -3.97
C LYS A 373 32.31 -7.53 -3.05
N THR A 374 31.14 -8.07 -2.73
CA THR A 374 31.01 -9.36 -2.04
C THR A 374 31.37 -10.49 -3.00
N LYS A 375 32.37 -11.29 -2.62
CA LYS A 375 32.61 -12.61 -3.21
C LYS A 375 31.80 -13.65 -2.42
N PRO A 376 31.21 -14.67 -3.05
CA PRO A 376 30.72 -15.85 -2.35
C PRO A 376 31.80 -16.45 -1.44
N THR A 377 31.38 -17.00 -0.31
CA THR A 377 32.25 -17.64 0.71
C THR A 377 31.70 -19.01 1.08
N GLU A 378 32.47 -19.84 1.76
CA GLU A 378 32.00 -21.15 2.24
C GLU A 378 30.76 -21.03 3.14
N HIS A 379 30.65 -19.96 3.95
CA HIS A 379 29.50 -19.72 4.82
C HIS A 379 28.32 -19.04 4.11
N TYR A 380 28.58 -18.34 3.01
CA TYR A 380 27.58 -17.67 2.16
C TYR A 380 27.91 -17.90 0.67
N PRO A 381 27.68 -19.13 0.15
CA PRO A 381 28.05 -19.53 -1.21
C PRO A 381 27.10 -18.98 -2.30
N TYR A 382 25.98 -18.36 -1.92
CA TYR A 382 25.04 -17.76 -2.87
C TYR A 382 24.78 -16.28 -2.59
N LYS A 383 24.59 -15.51 -3.66
CA LYS A 383 24.11 -14.12 -3.67
C LYS A 383 23.17 -13.89 -4.87
N ALA A 384 22.23 -12.95 -4.76
CA ALA A 384 21.36 -12.52 -5.86
C ALA A 384 21.12 -11.00 -5.93
N LEU A 385 20.69 -10.53 -7.11
CA LEU A 385 20.10 -9.20 -7.34
C LEU A 385 18.67 -9.32 -7.87
N SER A 386 17.74 -8.57 -7.26
CA SER A 386 16.38 -8.34 -7.77
C SER A 386 16.24 -6.91 -8.31
N ALA A 387 15.42 -6.72 -9.35
CA ALA A 387 15.06 -5.43 -9.93
C ALA A 387 13.53 -5.24 -9.93
N CYS A 388 13.07 -4.11 -9.40
CA CYS A 388 11.70 -3.62 -9.42
C CYS A 388 11.50 -2.79 -10.69
N ILE A 389 10.91 -3.42 -11.70
CA ILE A 389 10.68 -2.90 -13.05
C ILE A 389 9.26 -3.25 -13.51
N ASN A 390 8.71 -2.56 -14.50
CA ASN A 390 7.56 -3.11 -15.23
C ASN A 390 8.12 -3.94 -16.40
N LEU A 391 8.18 -5.26 -16.22
CA LEU A 391 8.82 -6.21 -17.14
C LEU A 391 8.19 -6.12 -18.54
N ARG A 392 6.85 -6.13 -18.61
CA ARG A 392 6.03 -5.93 -19.82
C ARG A 392 6.48 -4.68 -20.58
N LYS A 393 6.52 -3.51 -19.92
CA LYS A 393 6.95 -2.23 -20.52
C LYS A 393 8.41 -2.22 -20.97
N VAL A 394 9.29 -2.82 -20.18
CA VAL A 394 10.74 -2.83 -20.46
C VAL A 394 11.07 -3.72 -21.66
N LEU A 395 10.46 -4.90 -21.75
CA LEU A 395 10.61 -5.80 -22.90
C LEU A 395 9.89 -5.28 -24.16
N ALA A 396 8.75 -4.60 -24.03
CA ALA A 396 8.14 -3.87 -25.15
C ALA A 396 9.10 -2.81 -25.72
N LYS A 397 9.73 -1.99 -24.87
CA LYS A 397 10.75 -1.00 -25.28
C LYS A 397 12.00 -1.64 -25.92
N LEU A 398 12.38 -2.87 -25.54
CA LEU A 398 13.49 -3.63 -26.14
C LEU A 398 13.09 -4.37 -27.43
N THR A 399 11.80 -4.65 -27.62
CA THR A 399 11.25 -5.24 -28.84
C THR A 399 11.17 -4.20 -29.95
N ILE A 400 10.73 -2.97 -29.64
CA ILE A 400 10.73 -1.83 -30.58
C ILE A 400 12.14 -1.32 -30.87
N ASP A 401 12.96 -1.10 -29.83
CA ASP A 401 14.35 -0.65 -29.97
C ASP A 401 15.34 -1.66 -29.35
N PRO A 402 15.88 -2.59 -30.16
CA PRO A 402 16.98 -3.49 -29.77
C PRO A 402 18.24 -2.82 -29.20
N LYS A 403 18.44 -1.50 -29.40
CA LYS A 403 19.57 -0.72 -28.87
C LYS A 403 19.18 0.09 -27.62
N SER A 404 17.94 -0.07 -27.14
CA SER A 404 17.40 0.64 -25.98
C SER A 404 18.16 0.30 -24.71
N LYS A 405 18.35 1.32 -23.87
CA LYS A 405 18.99 1.19 -22.54
C LYS A 405 17.94 1.08 -21.43
N SER A 406 16.83 0.44 -21.73
CA SER A 406 15.72 0.19 -20.81
C SER A 406 16.04 -1.02 -19.90
N PRO A 407 15.82 -0.94 -18.57
CA PRO A 407 15.35 0.21 -17.80
C PRO A 407 16.52 1.07 -17.30
N ARG A 408 16.43 2.39 -17.50
CA ARG A 408 17.46 3.35 -17.03
C ARG A 408 17.42 3.56 -15.53
N VAL A 409 16.21 3.47 -14.96
CA VAL A 409 15.91 3.73 -13.56
C VAL A 409 14.99 2.60 -13.08
N TYR A 410 15.38 1.99 -11.98
CA TYR A 410 14.66 0.94 -11.29
C TYR A 410 15.11 0.90 -9.84
N VAL A 411 14.32 0.28 -8.98
CA VAL A 411 14.73 -0.03 -7.61
C VAL A 411 15.29 -1.44 -7.57
N TRP A 412 16.26 -1.74 -6.72
CA TRP A 412 16.89 -3.04 -6.65
C TRP A 412 17.06 -3.49 -5.19
N GLY A 413 17.18 -4.80 -5.00
CA GLY A 413 17.56 -5.41 -3.73
C GLY A 413 18.64 -6.47 -3.91
N MET A 414 19.34 -6.79 -2.84
CA MET A 414 20.38 -7.83 -2.81
C MET A 414 20.29 -8.72 -1.57
N ALA A 415 20.67 -9.99 -1.72
CA ALA A 415 20.83 -10.90 -0.59
C ALA A 415 22.04 -11.83 -0.79
N GLU A 416 22.55 -12.35 0.32
CA GLU A 416 23.70 -13.25 0.45
C GLU A 416 23.30 -14.35 1.46
N GLY A 417 23.66 -15.62 1.22
CA GLY A 417 23.00 -16.73 1.93
C GLY A 417 23.53 -18.13 1.61
N LYS A 418 22.94 -19.13 2.30
CA LYS A 418 23.36 -20.55 2.26
C LYS A 418 22.68 -21.40 1.19
N THR A 419 21.54 -20.96 0.63
CA THR A 419 20.80 -21.71 -0.41
C THR A 419 20.31 -20.76 -1.50
N LYS A 420 20.20 -21.23 -2.75
CA LYS A 420 19.74 -20.42 -3.90
C LYS A 420 18.36 -19.82 -3.67
N GLN A 421 17.41 -20.55 -3.07
CA GLN A 421 16.07 -20.02 -2.82
C GLN A 421 16.08 -18.88 -1.78
N SER A 422 16.79 -19.05 -0.66
CA SER A 422 16.80 -18.06 0.42
C SER A 422 17.33 -16.69 -0.03
N ILE A 423 18.22 -16.64 -1.02
CA ILE A 423 18.72 -15.39 -1.60
C ILE A 423 17.86 -14.83 -2.73
N ILE A 424 17.08 -15.67 -3.43
CA ILE A 424 16.02 -15.20 -4.34
C ILE A 424 14.96 -14.46 -3.52
N ASP A 425 14.42 -15.12 -2.49
CA ASP A 425 13.40 -14.58 -1.60
C ASP A 425 13.92 -13.31 -0.88
N GLY A 426 15.15 -13.36 -0.36
CA GLY A 426 15.79 -12.24 0.32
C GLY A 426 16.03 -11.03 -0.57
N ALA A 427 16.48 -11.23 -1.82
CA ALA A 427 16.71 -10.14 -2.76
C ALA A 427 15.39 -9.49 -3.20
N ILE A 428 14.32 -10.27 -3.37
CA ILE A 428 12.97 -9.77 -3.62
C ILE A 428 12.47 -8.94 -2.42
N MET A 429 12.66 -9.42 -1.20
CA MET A 429 12.23 -8.72 0.03
C MET A 429 12.99 -7.39 0.24
N ASP A 430 14.32 -7.36 0.07
CA ASP A 430 15.10 -6.10 0.13
C ASP A 430 14.60 -5.12 -0.96
N ASN A 431 14.36 -5.62 -2.18
CA ASN A 431 13.84 -4.81 -3.28
C ASN A 431 12.43 -4.22 -2.98
N GLN A 432 11.54 -4.99 -2.37
CA GLN A 432 10.23 -4.50 -1.89
C GLN A 432 10.39 -3.38 -0.85
N LEU A 433 11.29 -3.53 0.12
CA LEU A 433 11.58 -2.50 1.12
C LEU A 433 12.14 -1.22 0.48
N TRP A 434 13.08 -1.34 -0.47
CA TRP A 434 13.59 -0.19 -1.22
C TRP A 434 12.51 0.44 -2.10
N ARG A 435 11.62 -0.33 -2.72
CA ARG A 435 10.50 0.16 -3.55
C ARG A 435 9.55 1.02 -2.74
N ILE A 436 9.23 0.58 -1.51
CA ILE A 436 8.40 1.33 -0.56
C ILE A 436 9.13 2.62 -0.13
N ARG A 437 10.41 2.51 0.22
CA ARG A 437 11.26 3.64 0.66
C ARG A 437 11.44 4.71 -0.42
N ALA A 438 11.53 4.31 -1.68
CA ALA A 438 11.64 5.20 -2.84
C ALA A 438 10.28 5.73 -3.35
N LYS A 439 9.15 5.23 -2.80
CA LYS A 439 7.79 5.51 -3.31
C LYS A 439 7.65 5.22 -4.82
N ALA A 440 8.28 4.16 -5.31
CA ALA A 440 8.11 3.73 -6.70
C ALA A 440 6.68 3.16 -6.95
N PRO A 441 6.20 3.14 -8.22
CA PRO A 441 4.92 2.50 -8.61
C PRO A 441 4.82 1.01 -8.26
N SER A 442 3.75 0.35 -8.70
CA SER A 442 3.75 -1.11 -8.77
C SER A 442 4.80 -1.62 -9.77
N CYS A 443 5.40 -2.77 -9.51
CA CYS A 443 6.47 -3.33 -10.33
C CYS A 443 6.59 -4.85 -10.13
N ASP A 444 7.12 -5.51 -11.16
CA ASP A 444 7.60 -6.89 -11.14
C ASP A 444 8.91 -6.98 -10.36
N TYR A 445 9.06 -8.00 -9.51
CA TYR A 445 10.25 -8.22 -8.67
C TYR A 445 11.17 -9.29 -9.27
N ILE A 446 11.79 -8.96 -10.39
CA ILE A 446 12.55 -9.92 -11.21
C ILE A 446 13.95 -10.15 -10.64
N VAL A 447 14.32 -11.40 -10.35
CA VAL A 447 15.70 -11.77 -10.01
C VAL A 447 16.49 -12.02 -11.28
N PHE A 448 17.41 -11.11 -11.58
CA PHE A 448 18.13 -11.07 -12.86
C PHE A 448 19.57 -11.58 -12.78
N ASP A 449 20.16 -11.62 -11.59
CA ASP A 449 21.51 -12.11 -11.36
C ASP A 449 21.53 -13.03 -10.13
N VAL A 450 22.18 -14.19 -10.27
CA VAL A 450 22.54 -15.09 -9.16
C VAL A 450 24.00 -15.48 -9.34
N ASN A 451 24.84 -15.26 -8.32
CA ASN A 451 26.29 -15.56 -8.35
C ASN A 451 27.06 -15.00 -9.56
N ASP A 452 26.74 -13.75 -9.96
CA ASP A 452 27.31 -13.05 -11.11
C ASP A 452 26.98 -13.72 -12.48
N GLN A 453 25.88 -14.49 -12.54
CA GLN A 453 25.34 -15.17 -13.72
C GLN A 453 23.93 -14.65 -14.08
N ASN A 454 23.62 -14.59 -15.37
CA ASN A 454 22.28 -14.20 -15.85
C ASN A 454 21.22 -15.22 -15.41
N ASN A 455 20.23 -14.79 -14.63
CA ASN A 455 19.08 -15.61 -14.22
C ASN A 455 17.84 -15.35 -15.10
N LEU A 456 17.89 -14.42 -16.06
CA LEU A 456 16.81 -14.17 -17.02
C LEU A 456 16.84 -15.19 -18.17
N THR A 457 16.28 -16.37 -17.91
CA THR A 457 15.99 -17.38 -18.95
C THR A 457 14.55 -17.29 -19.45
N GLU A 458 14.28 -17.78 -20.66
CA GLU A 458 12.90 -17.90 -21.16
C GLU A 458 12.03 -18.72 -20.19
N ASP A 459 12.53 -19.84 -19.66
CA ASP A 459 11.83 -20.66 -18.66
C ASP A 459 11.46 -19.87 -17.39
N TYR A 460 12.42 -19.12 -16.81
CA TYR A 460 12.18 -18.32 -15.61
C TYR A 460 11.14 -17.23 -15.84
N ILE A 461 11.14 -16.62 -17.03
CA ILE A 461 10.16 -15.59 -17.40
C ILE A 461 8.80 -16.20 -17.71
N ASN A 462 8.73 -17.36 -18.35
CA ASN A 462 7.49 -18.10 -18.59
C ASN A 462 6.87 -18.57 -17.27
N GLU A 463 7.68 -19.05 -16.32
CA GLU A 463 7.24 -19.41 -14.97
C GLU A 463 6.76 -18.17 -14.20
N TYR A 464 7.52 -17.06 -14.23
CA TYR A 464 7.11 -15.80 -13.62
C TYR A 464 5.77 -15.31 -14.17
N ILE A 465 5.59 -15.32 -15.49
CA ILE A 465 4.34 -14.87 -16.13
C ILE A 465 3.17 -15.76 -15.69
N LYS A 466 3.32 -17.09 -15.77
CA LYS A 466 2.28 -18.07 -15.43
C LYS A 466 1.73 -17.97 -13.99
N TYR A 467 2.50 -17.40 -13.06
CA TYR A 467 2.09 -17.24 -11.66
C TYR A 467 1.78 -15.79 -11.24
N ASN A 468 2.01 -14.79 -12.10
CA ASN A 468 1.82 -13.37 -11.77
C ASN A 468 0.92 -12.59 -12.75
N PHE A 469 0.47 -13.21 -13.86
CA PHE A 469 -0.52 -12.68 -14.80
C PHE A 469 -1.63 -13.71 -15.08
#